data_AF-A0A7Y2BWI3-F1
#
_entry.id   AF-A0A7Y2BWI3-F1
#
_cell.length_a   1.000
_cell.length_b   1.000
_cell.length_c   1.000
_cell.angle_alpha   90.00
_cell.angle_beta   90.00
_cell.angle_gamma   90.00
#
_symmetry.space_group_name_H-M   'P 1'
#
loop_
_entity.id
_entity.type
_entity.pdbx_description
1 polymer ?
#
loop_
_entity_poly.entity_id
_entity_poly.type
_entity_poly.pdbx_seq_one_letter_code
_entity_poly.pdbx_strand_id
1 'polypeptide(L)'
;MRFLLLTACLIFSSHSYSQDFISIPFEVVTKVCPSDSSVTFLGIANWDIYQTEDNSNDGDKTILCENMVVREFGRSYLPLENIDIEKTIFISNSSPLNLDIASNRLYEIHSTITWNFPGAFLAEPDNNGRTNELLVKIVGEGQTGNQLLQESLFQNKANNPESQLRYYDCLLTEKQENQTIEELVYSISIKEKRNNSEIRLTGANLLAYPWGDNTFANTVIGNEYFNNGTYVPDPQLFAIVWHENTKILHQSDGDPGPNNVHYYNIQVEDSTAQQIIDLNLDDRFNVIFQSFTQMRGALVAGQDSLRHRFNLNLDGASMCIPFAFELVTEEDNEFRYKSGQVNFNALNACMQFKEGSKLRIMENARFHFGQNGVGLLSLKPGSEVVIEEGAELYIDGQVLLSGHRDSKSIKIELGPGQRLSFSPNANIYPLIDDYHFKQIDVYLNGGELDIQHLDQESLNRLNIIYTTSTSDAATLHIFPNPVSDFIAIQNKNYPHSIEISIINLNGQAVISTKGNSQYLNLDVRNLEQGNYFITGGDMKAQKLIVAH
;
A
#
# COMPACT_ATOMS: atom_id res chain seq x y z
N MET A 1 9.15 42.57 -41.05
CA MET A 1 9.06 41.09 -41.12
C MET A 1 9.50 40.39 -39.83
N ARG A 2 10.69 40.67 -39.27
CA ARG A 2 11.15 40.06 -37.99
C ARG A 2 10.24 40.34 -36.78
N PHE A 3 9.69 41.55 -36.66
CA PHE A 3 8.76 41.91 -35.57
C PHE A 3 7.44 41.12 -35.65
N LEU A 4 6.89 40.96 -36.86
CA LEU A 4 5.67 40.16 -37.11
C LEU A 4 5.86 38.67 -36.82
N LEU A 5 7.05 38.11 -37.09
CA LEU A 5 7.38 36.73 -36.71
C LEU A 5 7.52 36.55 -35.19
N LEU A 6 8.12 37.51 -34.49
CA LEU A 6 8.26 37.46 -33.04
C LEU A 6 6.90 37.58 -32.33
N THR A 7 6.03 38.46 -32.83
CA THR A 7 4.66 38.61 -32.29
C THR A 7 3.80 37.37 -32.60
N ALA A 8 3.94 36.77 -33.78
CA ALA A 8 3.27 35.50 -34.09
C ALA A 8 3.77 34.38 -33.17
N CYS A 9 5.09 34.22 -32.96
CA CYS A 9 5.62 33.22 -32.02
C CYS A 9 5.12 33.45 -30.58
N LEU A 10 5.01 34.69 -30.12
CA LEU A 10 4.48 35.00 -28.78
C LEU A 10 2.99 34.64 -28.66
N ILE A 11 2.18 34.93 -29.68
CA ILE A 11 0.74 34.59 -29.70
C ILE A 11 0.53 33.07 -29.80
N PHE A 12 1.34 32.36 -30.58
CA PHE A 12 1.26 30.90 -30.65
C PHE A 12 1.76 30.24 -29.36
N SER A 13 2.80 30.77 -28.72
CA SER A 13 3.24 30.26 -27.41
C SER A 13 2.21 30.47 -26.31
N SER A 14 1.45 31.58 -26.31
CA SER A 14 0.44 31.84 -25.27
C SER A 14 -0.79 30.94 -25.36
N HIS A 15 -1.12 30.40 -26.56
CA HIS A 15 -2.22 29.45 -26.71
C HIS A 15 -1.84 28.05 -26.22
N SER A 16 -0.57 27.64 -26.33
CA SER A 16 -0.10 26.37 -25.77
C SER A 16 -0.18 26.34 -24.24
N TYR A 17 0.09 27.47 -23.56
CA TYR A 17 0.00 27.55 -22.10
C TYR A 17 -1.44 27.58 -21.55
N SER A 18 -2.46 27.90 -22.35
CA SER A 18 -3.83 28.03 -21.80
C SER A 18 -4.52 26.68 -21.54
N GLN A 19 -3.99 25.58 -22.10
CA GLN A 19 -4.47 24.22 -21.81
C GLN A 19 -3.80 23.60 -20.57
N ASP A 20 -2.77 24.27 -20.03
CA ASP A 20 -1.98 23.77 -18.90
C ASP A 20 -2.53 24.22 -17.54
N PHE A 21 -3.57 25.07 -17.50
CA PHE A 21 -4.21 25.53 -16.27
C PHE A 21 -5.72 25.55 -16.40
N ILE A 22 -6.40 24.73 -15.59
CA ILE A 22 -7.86 24.68 -15.49
C ILE A 22 -8.24 25.15 -14.09
N SER A 23 -9.01 26.23 -13.99
CA SER A 23 -9.54 26.71 -12.71
C SER A 23 -11.02 26.37 -12.59
N ILE A 24 -11.41 25.81 -11.46
CA ILE A 24 -12.76 25.36 -11.16
C ILE A 24 -13.26 26.16 -9.95
N PRO A 25 -13.68 27.42 -10.15
CA PRO A 25 -14.03 28.30 -9.04
C PRO A 25 -15.36 27.92 -8.39
N PHE A 26 -15.47 28.18 -7.09
CA PHE A 26 -16.76 28.14 -6.38
C PHE A 26 -17.42 29.52 -6.43
N GLU A 27 -18.29 29.72 -7.41
CA GLU A 27 -19.10 30.93 -7.53
C GLU A 27 -20.32 30.85 -6.60
N VAL A 28 -20.52 31.85 -5.74
CA VAL A 28 -21.65 31.88 -4.80
C VAL A 28 -22.88 32.51 -5.48
N VAL A 29 -24.00 31.81 -5.47
CA VAL A 29 -25.28 32.24 -6.06
C VAL A 29 -26.44 31.94 -5.13
N THR A 30 -27.56 32.65 -5.32
CA THR A 30 -28.81 32.32 -4.64
C THR A 30 -29.43 31.06 -5.26
N LYS A 31 -29.65 30.02 -4.46
CA LYS A 31 -30.34 28.78 -4.82
C LYS A 31 -31.67 28.66 -4.08
N VAL A 32 -32.56 27.81 -4.59
CA VAL A 32 -33.80 27.38 -3.92
C VAL A 32 -33.53 26.02 -3.26
N CYS A 33 -33.96 25.84 -2.01
CA CYS A 33 -33.76 24.60 -1.29
C CYS A 33 -34.59 23.46 -1.89
N PRO A 34 -34.00 22.29 -2.21
CA PRO A 34 -34.76 21.19 -2.84
C PRO A 34 -35.86 20.60 -1.94
N SER A 35 -35.70 20.63 -0.62
CA SER A 35 -36.69 20.13 0.34
C SER A 35 -37.80 21.13 0.67
N ASP A 36 -37.57 22.42 0.44
CA ASP A 36 -38.54 23.50 0.66
C ASP A 36 -38.34 24.62 -0.37
N SER A 37 -39.21 24.65 -1.37
CA SER A 37 -39.14 25.64 -2.46
C SER A 37 -39.42 27.08 -2.02
N SER A 38 -39.88 27.31 -0.80
CA SER A 38 -40.06 28.65 -0.22
C SER A 38 -38.77 29.21 0.40
N VAL A 39 -37.78 28.35 0.65
CA VAL A 39 -36.49 28.72 1.23
C VAL A 39 -35.49 28.98 0.12
N THR A 40 -34.85 30.15 0.18
CA THR A 40 -33.68 30.48 -0.64
C THR A 40 -32.46 30.60 0.24
N PHE A 41 -31.30 30.25 -0.30
CA PHE A 41 -30.03 30.33 0.42
C PHE A 41 -28.91 30.72 -0.54
N LEU A 42 -27.82 31.26 0.01
CA LEU A 42 -26.56 31.46 -0.74
C LEU A 42 -25.80 30.14 -0.78
N GLY A 43 -25.74 29.51 -1.96
CA GLY A 43 -24.99 28.27 -2.21
C GLY A 43 -23.95 28.46 -3.31
N ILE A 44 -23.36 27.35 -3.80
CA ILE A 44 -22.37 27.38 -4.88
C ILE A 44 -23.05 27.01 -6.21
N ALA A 45 -22.81 27.78 -7.27
CA ALA A 45 -23.39 27.58 -8.59
C ALA A 45 -22.95 26.25 -9.19
N ASN A 46 -23.90 25.39 -9.57
CA ASN A 46 -23.65 24.05 -10.12
C ASN A 46 -22.95 23.07 -9.16
N TRP A 47 -22.99 23.34 -7.85
CA TRP A 47 -22.49 22.42 -6.82
C TRP A 47 -23.54 22.20 -5.75
N ASP A 48 -23.58 20.99 -5.22
CA ASP A 48 -24.39 20.59 -4.08
C ASP A 48 -23.48 20.31 -2.89
N ILE A 49 -23.91 20.78 -1.72
CA ILE A 49 -23.30 20.47 -0.43
C ILE A 49 -24.32 19.59 0.30
N TYR A 50 -23.93 18.39 0.69
CA TYR A 50 -24.87 17.41 1.25
C TYR A 50 -24.23 16.49 2.29
N GLN A 51 -25.08 15.75 3.00
CA GLN A 51 -24.69 14.63 3.84
C GLN A 51 -25.51 13.40 3.44
N THR A 52 -25.00 12.22 3.73
CA THR A 52 -25.68 10.94 3.50
C THR A 52 -25.85 10.20 4.82
N GLU A 53 -26.83 9.29 4.88
CA GLU A 53 -27.08 8.51 6.11
C GLU A 53 -25.98 7.49 6.41
N ASP A 54 -25.32 6.97 5.37
CA ASP A 54 -24.28 5.94 5.46
C ASP A 54 -22.85 6.49 5.38
N ASN A 55 -22.69 7.83 5.35
CA ASN A 55 -21.42 8.51 5.13
C ASN A 55 -20.69 8.10 3.84
N SER A 56 -21.41 7.60 2.83
CA SER A 56 -20.87 7.33 1.49
C SER A 56 -21.28 8.42 0.50
N ASN A 57 -20.46 8.68 -0.52
CA ASN A 57 -20.77 9.65 -1.56
C ASN A 57 -22.03 9.28 -2.37
N ASP A 58 -22.28 7.98 -2.50
CA ASP A 58 -23.34 7.42 -3.34
C ASP A 58 -24.63 7.14 -2.56
N GLY A 59 -24.63 7.40 -1.25
CA GLY A 59 -25.79 7.24 -0.39
C GLY A 59 -26.90 8.26 -0.65
N ASP A 60 -28.04 8.07 0.01
CA ASP A 60 -29.19 8.97 -0.10
C ASP A 60 -28.83 10.39 0.36
N LYS A 61 -28.87 11.34 -0.58
CA LYS A 61 -28.37 12.70 -0.37
C LYS A 61 -29.39 13.59 0.36
N THR A 62 -28.95 14.22 1.44
CA THR A 62 -29.65 15.33 2.08
C THR A 62 -28.91 16.64 1.80
N ILE A 63 -29.45 17.48 0.90
CA ILE A 63 -28.85 18.76 0.53
C ILE A 63 -28.87 19.72 1.72
N LEU A 64 -27.70 20.24 2.09
CA LEU A 64 -27.53 21.25 3.11
C LEU A 64 -27.86 22.64 2.53
N CYS A 65 -29.01 23.19 2.91
CA CYS A 65 -29.45 24.52 2.49
C CYS A 65 -28.93 25.64 3.41
N GLU A 66 -27.65 25.56 3.79
CA GLU A 66 -26.99 26.54 4.66
C GLU A 66 -26.59 27.80 3.89
N ASN A 67 -26.81 28.98 4.48
CA ASN A 67 -26.39 30.23 3.86
C ASN A 67 -24.87 30.41 3.95
N MET A 68 -24.20 30.37 2.81
CA MET A 68 -22.79 30.71 2.72
C MET A 68 -22.54 32.17 3.11
N VAL A 69 -21.43 32.40 3.79
CA VAL A 69 -20.95 33.74 4.17
C VAL A 69 -19.86 34.15 3.20
N VAL A 70 -20.03 35.27 2.49
CA VAL A 70 -19.01 35.85 1.62
C VAL A 70 -18.33 37.01 2.36
N ARG A 71 -17.01 36.91 2.54
CA ARG A 71 -16.19 37.95 3.21
C ARG A 71 -15.29 38.68 2.21
N GLU A 72 -14.42 39.55 2.72
CA GLU A 72 -13.44 40.30 1.92
C GLU A 72 -12.69 39.41 0.93
N PHE A 73 -12.42 39.96 -0.26
CA PHE A 73 -11.81 39.27 -1.40
C PHE A 73 -12.65 38.11 -1.98
N GLY A 74 -13.97 38.11 -1.76
CA GLY A 74 -14.88 37.13 -2.36
C GLY A 74 -14.69 35.72 -1.80
N ARG A 75 -14.13 35.59 -0.59
CA ARG A 75 -13.92 34.29 0.05
C ARG A 75 -15.23 33.77 0.61
N SER A 76 -15.55 32.52 0.25
CA SER A 76 -16.80 31.85 0.61
C SER A 76 -16.58 30.90 1.78
N TYR A 77 -17.45 31.00 2.78
CA TYR A 77 -17.40 30.22 4.02
C TYR A 77 -18.72 29.48 4.21
N LEU A 78 -18.65 28.18 4.52
CA LEU A 78 -19.76 27.33 4.93
C LEU A 78 -19.85 27.33 6.47
N PRO A 79 -20.87 27.94 7.07
CA PRO A 79 -21.10 27.84 8.51
C PRO A 79 -21.42 26.41 8.92
N LEU A 80 -20.88 25.98 10.06
CA LEU A 80 -21.08 24.63 10.58
C LEU A 80 -22.16 24.54 11.66
N GLU A 81 -22.87 25.63 11.97
CA GLU A 81 -23.78 25.68 13.13
C GLU A 81 -24.86 24.60 13.08
N ASN A 82 -25.52 24.43 11.94
CA ASN A 82 -26.64 23.49 11.75
C ASN A 82 -26.25 22.16 11.10
N ILE A 83 -24.96 21.94 10.83
CA ILE A 83 -24.47 20.72 10.18
C ILE A 83 -24.19 19.63 11.23
N ASP A 84 -24.66 18.41 10.98
CA ASP A 84 -24.37 17.25 11.82
C ASP A 84 -22.92 16.80 11.61
N ILE A 85 -22.05 17.02 12.61
CA ILE A 85 -20.62 16.74 12.45
C ILE A 85 -20.27 15.24 12.54
N GLU A 86 -21.21 14.40 13.01
CA GLU A 86 -21.04 12.94 12.98
C GLU A 86 -21.19 12.37 11.56
N LYS A 87 -21.65 13.20 10.62
CA LYS A 87 -21.80 12.85 9.20
C LYS A 87 -20.78 13.57 8.33
N THR A 88 -20.28 12.86 7.31
CA THR A 88 -19.37 13.43 6.32
C THR A 88 -20.11 14.47 5.48
N ILE A 89 -19.47 15.63 5.28
CA ILE A 89 -19.93 16.67 4.37
C ILE A 89 -19.36 16.36 2.99
N PHE A 90 -20.24 16.22 2.00
CA PHE A 90 -19.87 16.09 0.60
C PHE A 90 -20.09 17.40 -0.15
N ILE A 91 -19.17 17.72 -1.05
CA ILE A 91 -19.30 18.83 -2.00
C ILE A 91 -19.08 18.26 -3.39
N SER A 92 -20.12 18.18 -4.20
CA SER A 92 -20.02 17.65 -5.56
C SER A 92 -20.69 18.57 -6.57
N ASN A 93 -20.26 18.51 -7.82
CA ASN A 93 -20.95 19.21 -8.90
C ASN A 93 -22.35 18.61 -9.11
N SER A 94 -23.37 19.46 -9.27
CA SER A 94 -24.78 19.05 -9.45
C SER A 94 -25.10 18.60 -10.88
N SER A 95 -24.17 18.83 -11.80
CA SER A 95 -24.22 18.43 -13.22
C SER A 95 -22.80 18.16 -13.73
N PRO A 96 -22.60 17.30 -14.74
CA PRO A 96 -21.28 17.04 -15.32
C PRO A 96 -20.48 18.31 -15.61
N LEU A 97 -19.24 18.36 -15.14
CA LEU A 97 -18.36 19.52 -15.32
C LEU A 97 -17.95 19.72 -16.79
N ASN A 98 -17.75 18.61 -17.54
CA ASN A 98 -17.32 18.60 -18.94
C ASN A 98 -16.06 19.46 -19.19
N LEU A 99 -15.08 19.36 -18.29
CA LEU A 99 -13.83 20.11 -18.42
C LEU A 99 -12.83 19.31 -19.26
N ASP A 100 -12.56 19.77 -20.47
CA ASP A 100 -11.60 19.13 -21.38
C ASP A 100 -10.20 19.04 -20.77
N ILE A 101 -9.60 17.85 -20.84
CA ILE A 101 -8.21 17.58 -20.44
C ILE A 101 -7.48 16.86 -21.58
N ALA A 102 -6.17 17.12 -21.70
CA ALA A 102 -5.34 16.49 -22.71
C ALA A 102 -5.03 15.04 -22.34
N SER A 103 -4.90 14.17 -23.35
CA SER A 103 -4.51 12.78 -23.17
C SER A 103 -3.02 12.62 -22.87
N ASN A 104 -2.65 11.49 -22.24
CA ASN A 104 -1.28 11.16 -21.83
C ASN A 104 -0.58 12.29 -21.05
N ARG A 105 -1.34 13.12 -20.35
CA ARG A 105 -0.85 14.32 -19.67
C ARG A 105 -0.87 14.11 -18.17
N LEU A 106 0.20 14.55 -17.53
CA LEU A 106 0.29 14.58 -16.08
C LEU A 106 -0.20 15.92 -15.55
N TYR A 107 -1.25 15.87 -14.73
CA TYR A 107 -1.78 17.01 -14.01
C TYR A 107 -1.45 16.92 -12.52
N GLU A 108 -1.17 18.07 -11.92
CA GLU A 108 -1.21 18.28 -10.49
C GLU A 108 -2.54 18.93 -10.14
N ILE A 109 -3.27 18.34 -9.21
CA ILE A 109 -4.49 18.97 -8.68
C ILE A 109 -4.11 19.78 -7.45
N HIS A 110 -4.47 21.06 -7.45
CA HIS A 110 -4.30 21.99 -6.34
C HIS A 110 -5.68 22.38 -5.83
N SER A 111 -6.10 21.77 -4.73
CA SER A 111 -7.32 22.18 -4.04
C SER A 111 -7.06 22.37 -2.56
N THR A 112 -7.61 23.44 -1.99
CA THR A 112 -7.42 23.77 -0.59
C THR A 112 -8.76 24.02 0.11
N ILE A 113 -9.04 23.27 1.16
CA ILE A 113 -10.16 23.58 2.06
C ILE A 113 -9.53 24.08 3.35
N THR A 114 -9.92 25.26 3.82
CA THR A 114 -9.36 25.85 5.06
C THR A 114 -10.48 26.06 6.05
N TRP A 115 -10.17 26.20 7.33
CA TRP A 115 -11.17 26.58 8.34
C TRP A 115 -10.53 27.53 9.34
N ASN A 116 -11.38 28.29 10.04
CA ASN A 116 -10.88 29.25 11.03
C ASN A 116 -10.45 28.49 12.28
N PHE A 117 -9.15 28.52 12.61
CA PHE A 117 -8.66 28.07 13.92
C PHE A 117 -8.92 29.16 14.97
N PRO A 118 -9.37 28.84 16.20
CA PRO A 118 -9.53 27.51 16.80
C PRO A 118 -10.94 26.91 16.69
N GLY A 119 -11.64 27.11 15.57
CA GLY A 119 -13.07 26.79 15.40
C GLY A 119 -13.38 25.31 15.18
N ALA A 120 -12.79 24.67 14.18
CA ALA A 120 -13.05 23.27 13.84
C ALA A 120 -11.78 22.41 13.89
N PHE A 121 -11.94 21.15 14.27
CA PHE A 121 -10.92 20.11 14.15
C PHE A 121 -11.43 19.06 13.17
N LEU A 122 -10.61 18.70 12.19
CA LEU A 122 -10.97 17.62 11.28
C LEU A 122 -10.89 16.27 11.98
N ALA A 123 -11.74 15.35 11.55
CA ALA A 123 -11.59 13.94 11.89
C ALA A 123 -10.25 13.46 11.36
N GLU A 124 -9.54 12.71 12.21
CA GLU A 124 -8.56 11.77 11.68
C GLU A 124 -9.32 10.76 10.79
N PRO A 125 -8.64 10.17 9.79
CA PRO A 125 -9.21 9.05 9.03
C PRO A 125 -9.91 8.08 9.97
N ASP A 126 -11.22 7.91 9.80
CA ASP A 126 -11.98 6.93 10.55
C ASP A 126 -11.61 5.51 10.09
N ASN A 127 -12.08 4.47 10.78
CA ASN A 127 -11.81 3.08 10.39
C ASN A 127 -12.38 2.70 9.01
N ASN A 128 -13.22 3.55 8.41
CA ASN A 128 -13.72 3.37 7.05
C ASN A 128 -12.84 4.08 6.02
N GLY A 129 -11.79 4.79 6.45
CA GLY A 129 -10.69 5.29 5.64
C GLY A 129 -10.99 6.46 4.71
N ARG A 130 -12.25 6.95 4.64
CA ARG A 130 -12.71 7.86 3.57
C ARG A 130 -12.99 9.30 4.00
N THR A 131 -12.28 9.78 5.00
CA THR A 131 -12.44 11.16 5.44
C THR A 131 -11.47 12.06 4.69
N ASN A 132 -11.91 13.27 4.35
CA ASN A 132 -11.02 14.33 3.86
C ASN A 132 -10.33 13.97 2.54
N GLU A 133 -11.09 13.50 1.56
CA GLU A 133 -10.64 13.04 0.25
C GLU A 133 -11.20 13.91 -0.89
N LEU A 134 -10.57 13.84 -2.06
CA LEU A 134 -11.05 14.42 -3.30
C LEU A 134 -11.15 13.31 -4.34
N LEU A 135 -12.38 12.96 -4.73
CA LEU A 135 -12.67 12.08 -5.85
C LEU A 135 -12.69 12.88 -7.14
N VAL A 136 -12.09 12.35 -8.19
CA VAL A 136 -12.07 12.91 -9.54
C VAL A 136 -12.46 11.83 -10.54
N LYS A 137 -13.57 12.01 -11.23
CA LYS A 137 -14.01 11.10 -12.31
C LYS A 137 -13.72 11.71 -13.67
N ILE A 138 -13.03 10.95 -14.50
CA ILE A 138 -12.68 11.29 -15.88
C ILE A 138 -13.40 10.33 -16.81
N VAL A 139 -14.12 10.90 -17.77
CA VAL A 139 -14.77 10.18 -18.85
C VAL A 139 -14.17 10.58 -20.19
N GLY A 140 -14.31 9.71 -21.18
CA GLY A 140 -13.96 10.04 -22.54
C GLY A 140 -14.52 9.03 -23.53
N GLU A 141 -14.29 9.28 -24.81
CA GLU A 141 -14.74 8.42 -25.89
C GLU A 141 -13.83 7.19 -26.00
N GLY A 142 -14.36 6.02 -25.64
CA GLY A 142 -13.77 4.71 -25.94
C GLY A 142 -14.27 4.13 -27.25
N GLN A 143 -13.81 2.92 -27.58
CA GLN A 143 -14.28 2.14 -28.73
C GLN A 143 -15.80 1.86 -28.67
N THR A 144 -16.38 1.80 -27.48
CA THR A 144 -17.81 1.54 -27.26
C THR A 144 -18.62 2.81 -26.95
N GLY A 145 -18.04 4.00 -27.14
CA GLY A 145 -18.66 5.29 -26.80
C GLY A 145 -18.14 5.85 -25.48
N ASN A 146 -18.88 6.80 -24.89
CA ASN A 146 -18.50 7.43 -23.62
C ASN A 146 -18.39 6.39 -22.51
N GLN A 147 -17.24 6.33 -21.85
CA GLN A 147 -16.98 5.41 -20.75
C GLN A 147 -16.20 6.13 -19.64
N LEU A 148 -16.32 5.59 -18.42
CA LEU A 148 -15.45 5.95 -17.31
C LEU A 148 -14.04 5.46 -17.65
N LEU A 149 -13.10 6.40 -17.79
CA LEU A 149 -11.70 6.08 -18.07
C LEU A 149 -10.92 5.93 -16.77
N GLN A 150 -11.18 6.82 -15.82
CA GLN A 150 -10.43 6.89 -14.58
C GLN A 150 -11.29 7.50 -13.47
N GLU A 151 -11.25 6.91 -12.28
CA GLU A 151 -11.73 7.52 -11.06
C GLU A 151 -10.56 7.56 -10.08
N SER A 152 -10.17 8.76 -9.65
CA SER A 152 -9.02 8.96 -8.78
C SER A 152 -9.41 9.54 -7.44
N LEU A 153 -8.87 8.98 -6.38
CA LEU A 153 -9.09 9.37 -5.00
C LEU A 153 -7.81 9.97 -4.45
N PHE A 154 -7.86 11.26 -4.14
CA PHE A 154 -6.74 12.01 -3.61
C PHE A 154 -6.95 12.25 -2.12
N GLN A 155 -6.00 11.81 -1.33
CA GLN A 155 -6.04 12.01 0.11
C GLN A 155 -5.35 13.31 0.51
N ASN A 156 -5.78 13.86 1.65
CA ASN A 156 -5.15 15.04 2.21
C ASN A 156 -3.69 14.78 2.61
N LYS A 157 -2.76 15.56 2.05
CA LYS A 157 -1.32 15.52 2.39
C LYS A 157 -0.86 16.70 3.26
N ALA A 158 -1.77 17.42 3.91
CA ALA A 158 -1.39 18.61 4.66
C ALA A 158 -0.47 18.28 5.86
N ASN A 159 0.77 18.80 5.82
CA ASN A 159 1.73 18.78 6.94
C ASN A 159 1.24 19.50 8.21
N ASN A 160 0.16 20.28 8.09
CA ASN A 160 -0.52 20.91 9.22
C ASN A 160 -2.04 20.66 9.10
N PRO A 161 -2.53 19.52 9.60
CA PRO A 161 -3.93 19.17 9.55
C PRO A 161 -4.80 20.06 10.46
N GLU A 162 -4.26 21.06 11.15
CA GLU A 162 -5.02 21.93 12.06
C GLU A 162 -5.75 23.09 11.35
N SER A 163 -5.45 23.38 10.07
CA SER A 163 -6.06 24.54 9.39
C SER A 163 -6.32 24.41 7.89
N GLN A 164 -5.83 23.37 7.22
CA GLN A 164 -6.03 23.18 5.78
C GLN A 164 -6.04 21.71 5.36
N LEU A 165 -6.91 21.37 4.42
CA LEU A 165 -6.80 20.19 3.56
C LEU A 165 -6.08 20.61 2.29
N ARG A 166 -5.06 19.85 1.89
CA ARG A 166 -4.39 20.02 0.61
C ARG A 166 -4.34 18.68 -0.10
N TYR A 167 -4.98 18.65 -1.25
CA TYR A 167 -4.92 17.53 -2.16
C TYR A 167 -3.77 17.80 -3.12
N TYR A 168 -2.76 16.95 -3.12
CA TYR A 168 -1.61 17.01 -4.01
C TYR A 168 -1.26 15.61 -4.46
N ASP A 169 -1.59 15.29 -5.69
CA ASP A 169 -1.08 14.07 -6.29
C ASP A 169 -1.00 14.16 -7.81
N CYS A 170 -0.36 13.16 -8.37
CA CYS A 170 -0.17 12.99 -9.80
C CYS A 170 -1.43 12.39 -10.42
N LEU A 171 -2.10 13.14 -11.31
CA LEU A 171 -3.18 12.66 -12.16
C LEU A 171 -2.65 12.47 -13.58
N LEU A 172 -2.25 11.25 -13.93
CA LEU A 172 -1.93 10.91 -15.32
C LEU A 172 -3.22 10.51 -16.04
N THR A 173 -3.61 11.28 -17.04
CA THR A 173 -4.78 10.97 -17.89
C THR A 173 -4.50 9.77 -18.78
N GLU A 174 -5.57 9.10 -19.21
CA GLU A 174 -5.49 8.00 -20.16
C GLU A 174 -5.09 8.45 -21.56
N LYS A 175 -4.97 7.52 -22.52
CA LYS A 175 -4.47 7.80 -23.86
C LYS A 175 -5.56 8.24 -24.84
N GLN A 176 -6.83 7.96 -24.52
CA GLN A 176 -7.98 8.33 -25.33
C GLN A 176 -8.01 9.84 -25.55
N GLU A 177 -8.43 10.28 -26.72
CA GLU A 177 -8.69 11.70 -26.98
C GLU A 177 -10.04 12.12 -26.35
N ASN A 178 -10.32 13.43 -26.35
CA ASN A 178 -11.61 13.98 -25.88
C ASN A 178 -11.99 13.56 -24.45
N GLN A 179 -11.01 13.57 -23.54
CA GLN A 179 -11.26 13.29 -22.13
C GLN A 179 -11.78 14.54 -21.44
N THR A 180 -12.71 14.33 -20.51
CA THR A 180 -13.24 15.40 -19.68
C THR A 180 -13.30 14.96 -18.22
N ILE A 181 -13.08 15.92 -17.31
CA ILE A 181 -13.45 15.74 -15.91
C ILE A 181 -14.97 15.87 -15.84
N GLU A 182 -15.64 14.81 -15.42
CA GLU A 182 -17.09 14.75 -15.29
C GLU A 182 -17.52 15.16 -13.88
N GLU A 183 -16.84 14.63 -12.87
CA GLU A 183 -17.22 14.77 -11.47
C GLU A 183 -16.02 15.07 -10.58
N LEU A 184 -16.23 15.98 -9.64
CA LEU A 184 -15.37 16.22 -8.49
C LEU A 184 -16.21 16.09 -7.23
N VAL A 185 -15.73 15.29 -6.27
CA VAL A 185 -16.37 15.15 -4.97
C VAL A 185 -15.35 15.38 -3.87
N TYR A 186 -15.60 16.38 -3.03
CA TYR A 186 -14.87 16.53 -1.77
C TYR A 186 -15.62 15.79 -0.66
N SER A 187 -14.94 14.94 0.10
CA SER A 187 -15.43 14.44 1.39
C SER A 187 -14.72 15.17 2.51
N ILE A 188 -15.46 15.65 3.52
CA ILE A 188 -14.91 16.39 4.66
C ILE A 188 -15.54 15.86 5.94
N SER A 189 -14.73 15.39 6.88
CA SER A 189 -15.22 14.86 8.16
C SER A 189 -14.68 15.70 9.31
N ILE A 190 -15.56 16.06 10.24
CA ILE A 190 -15.27 17.01 11.32
C ILE A 190 -15.31 16.28 12.65
N LYS A 191 -14.23 16.35 13.43
CA LYS A 191 -14.13 15.74 14.76
C LYS A 191 -14.85 16.55 15.83
N GLU A 192 -14.67 17.86 15.78
CA GLU A 192 -15.19 18.79 16.78
C GLU A 192 -15.44 20.15 16.12
N LYS A 193 -16.54 20.83 16.50
CA LYS A 193 -16.81 22.22 16.14
C LYS A 193 -17.07 23.07 17.38
N ARG A 194 -16.62 24.33 17.35
CA ARG A 194 -17.01 25.39 18.30
C ARG A 194 -18.12 26.27 17.71
N ASN A 195 -18.70 27.13 18.54
CA ASN A 195 -19.63 28.16 18.05
C ASN A 195 -18.95 29.05 17.00
N ASN A 196 -19.67 29.34 15.92
CA ASN A 196 -19.19 30.12 14.76
C ASN A 196 -18.05 29.45 13.97
N SER A 197 -17.95 28.12 14.00
CA SER A 197 -17.03 27.40 13.12
C SER A 197 -17.49 27.48 11.67
N GLU A 198 -16.53 27.70 10.77
CA GLU A 198 -16.78 27.88 9.35
C GLU A 198 -15.69 27.16 8.55
N ILE A 199 -16.07 26.54 7.43
CA ILE A 199 -15.16 25.99 6.43
C ILE A 199 -15.05 27.00 5.29
N ARG A 200 -13.84 27.51 5.04
CA ARG A 200 -13.52 28.23 3.81
C ARG A 200 -13.30 27.25 2.67
N LEU A 201 -14.15 27.38 1.67
CA LEU A 201 -14.07 26.58 0.45
C LEU A 201 -13.26 27.35 -0.59
N THR A 202 -12.27 26.67 -1.17
CA THR A 202 -11.66 27.12 -2.41
C THR A 202 -11.87 26.03 -3.44
N GLY A 203 -12.15 26.42 -4.68
CA GLY A 203 -12.30 25.47 -5.78
C GLY A 203 -11.00 24.73 -6.07
N ALA A 204 -11.01 23.89 -7.10
CA ALA A 204 -9.82 23.20 -7.58
C ALA A 204 -9.11 24.00 -8.67
N ASN A 205 -7.80 23.82 -8.78
CA ASN A 205 -7.06 24.11 -9.99
C ASN A 205 -6.35 22.85 -10.44
N LEU A 206 -6.36 22.58 -11.74
CA LEU A 206 -5.50 21.57 -12.34
C LEU A 206 -4.38 22.28 -13.10
N LEU A 207 -3.15 21.91 -12.79
CA LEU A 207 -1.94 22.42 -13.41
C LEU A 207 -1.29 21.26 -14.14
N ALA A 208 -1.22 21.31 -15.48
CA ALA A 208 -0.39 20.36 -16.20
C ALA A 208 1.07 20.57 -15.80
N TYR A 209 1.81 19.50 -15.53
CA TYR A 209 3.22 19.59 -15.18
C TYR A 209 3.99 20.27 -16.33
N PRO A 210 4.52 21.49 -16.12
CA PRO A 210 5.18 22.24 -17.21
C PRO A 210 6.59 21.71 -17.50
N TRP A 211 7.18 21.00 -16.54
CA TRP A 211 8.51 20.41 -16.57
C TRP A 211 8.42 18.99 -16.04
N GLY A 212 9.25 18.08 -16.56
CA GLY A 212 9.22 16.70 -16.11
C GLY A 212 8.09 15.85 -16.60
N ASP A 213 7.74 15.99 -17.87
CA ASP A 213 6.75 15.14 -18.55
C ASP A 213 7.45 14.08 -19.43
N ASN A 214 8.43 13.36 -18.86
CA ASN A 214 9.16 12.33 -19.58
C ASN A 214 8.26 11.13 -19.84
N THR A 215 8.40 10.53 -21.01
CA THR A 215 7.77 9.25 -21.33
C THR A 215 8.84 8.18 -21.35
N PHE A 216 8.60 7.09 -20.62
CA PHE A 216 9.47 5.93 -20.65
C PHE A 216 9.55 5.36 -22.06
N ALA A 217 10.77 5.14 -22.54
CA ALA A 217 11.03 4.53 -23.83
C ALA A 217 11.70 3.17 -23.64
N ASN A 218 11.33 2.19 -24.48
CA ASN A 218 12.07 0.93 -24.53
C ASN A 218 13.49 1.21 -25.04
N THR A 219 14.48 0.85 -24.23
CA THR A 219 15.91 0.94 -24.56
C THR A 219 16.55 -0.43 -24.38
N VAL A 220 17.48 -0.78 -25.27
CA VAL A 220 18.33 -1.97 -25.10
C VAL A 220 19.41 -1.63 -24.08
N ILE A 221 19.45 -2.35 -22.96
CA ILE A 221 20.45 -2.19 -21.92
C ILE A 221 21.78 -2.77 -22.42
N GLY A 222 22.79 -1.91 -22.57
CA GLY A 222 24.13 -2.30 -22.99
C GLY A 222 24.88 -3.12 -21.95
N ASN A 223 25.89 -3.87 -22.40
CA ASN A 223 26.74 -4.70 -21.53
C ASN A 223 27.52 -3.91 -20.47
N GLU A 224 27.66 -2.59 -20.62
CA GLU A 224 28.26 -1.71 -19.61
C GLU A 224 27.49 -1.67 -18.29
N TYR A 225 26.20 -2.05 -18.30
CA TYR A 225 25.36 -2.17 -17.11
C TYR A 225 25.37 -3.58 -16.51
N PHE A 226 26.08 -4.54 -17.12
CA PHE A 226 26.18 -5.91 -16.62
C PHE A 226 27.23 -6.00 -15.51
N ASN A 227 26.78 -6.33 -14.30
CA ASN A 227 27.63 -6.46 -13.12
C ASN A 227 27.28 -7.73 -12.34
N ASN A 228 28.28 -8.60 -12.13
CA ASN A 228 28.17 -9.82 -11.32
C ASN A 228 26.97 -10.72 -11.66
N GLY A 229 26.63 -10.87 -12.95
CA GLY A 229 25.53 -11.74 -13.39
C GLY A 229 24.17 -11.05 -13.54
N THR A 230 24.09 -9.74 -13.28
CA THR A 230 22.85 -8.97 -13.33
C THR A 230 23.06 -7.68 -14.12
N TYR A 231 22.09 -7.29 -14.94
CA TYR A 231 22.04 -5.96 -15.55
C TYR A 231 21.43 -4.97 -14.56
N VAL A 232 22.13 -3.88 -14.28
CA VAL A 232 21.69 -2.83 -13.34
C VAL A 232 21.67 -1.49 -14.07
N PRO A 233 20.67 -1.22 -14.93
CA PRO A 233 20.59 0.02 -15.68
C PRO A 233 20.41 1.23 -14.74
N ASP A 234 21.05 2.35 -15.07
CA ASP A 234 20.71 3.64 -14.49
C ASP A 234 19.30 4.04 -15.01
N PRO A 235 18.35 4.45 -14.17
CA PRO A 235 17.02 4.84 -14.64
C PRO A 235 17.04 6.01 -15.64
N GLN A 236 18.11 6.82 -15.67
CA GLN A 236 18.34 7.85 -16.70
C GLN A 236 18.45 7.25 -18.11
N LEU A 237 18.69 5.95 -18.25
CA LEU A 237 18.63 5.26 -19.53
C LEU A 237 17.24 5.32 -20.17
N PHE A 238 16.20 5.51 -19.35
CA PHE A 238 14.80 5.53 -19.77
C PHE A 238 14.16 6.91 -19.73
N ALA A 239 14.83 7.93 -19.16
CA ALA A 239 14.33 9.29 -19.05
C ALA A 239 15.45 10.34 -19.26
N ILE A 240 15.15 11.39 -20.03
CA ILE A 240 16.15 12.31 -20.59
C ILE A 240 16.67 13.34 -19.56
N VAL A 241 16.02 13.49 -18.40
CA VAL A 241 16.30 14.61 -17.48
C VAL A 241 16.22 14.18 -16.00
N TRP A 242 16.98 14.88 -15.16
CA TRP A 242 17.11 14.67 -13.71
C TRP A 242 15.90 15.24 -12.95
N HIS A 243 15.38 14.52 -11.94
CA HIS A 243 14.28 14.92 -11.04
C HIS A 243 12.90 15.09 -11.69
N GLU A 244 12.60 14.29 -12.70
CA GLU A 244 11.36 14.41 -13.48
C GLU A 244 10.43 13.22 -13.28
N ASN A 245 9.13 13.47 -13.43
CA ASN A 245 8.14 12.41 -13.48
C ASN A 245 8.31 11.65 -14.80
N THR A 246 8.34 10.32 -14.71
CA THR A 246 8.44 9.42 -15.86
C THR A 246 7.13 8.67 -16.02
N LYS A 247 6.41 8.97 -17.10
CA LYS A 247 5.16 8.32 -17.47
C LYS A 247 5.43 7.00 -18.16
N ILE A 248 4.81 5.93 -17.65
CA ILE A 248 4.77 4.62 -18.31
C ILE A 248 3.42 4.52 -19.04
N LEU A 249 3.39 4.96 -20.31
CA LEU A 249 2.16 5.11 -21.10
C LEU A 249 1.73 3.80 -21.77
N HIS A 250 0.42 3.63 -21.99
CA HIS A 250 -0.12 2.52 -22.76
C HIS A 250 0.00 2.82 -24.26
N GLN A 251 0.90 2.13 -24.97
CA GLN A 251 1.17 2.40 -26.39
C GLN A 251 0.58 1.38 -27.36
N SER A 252 -0.09 0.32 -26.87
CA SER A 252 -0.72 -0.66 -27.78
C SER A 252 -1.96 -0.06 -28.45
N ASP A 253 -2.34 -0.54 -29.64
CA ASP A 253 -3.58 -0.11 -30.29
C ASP A 253 -4.82 -0.55 -29.48
N GLY A 254 -5.91 0.23 -29.55
CA GLY A 254 -7.19 -0.06 -28.87
C GLY A 254 -7.27 0.38 -27.41
N ASP A 255 -8.41 0.23 -26.73
CA ASP A 255 -8.57 0.73 -25.37
C ASP A 255 -7.77 -0.08 -24.34
N PRO A 256 -7.14 0.56 -23.33
CA PRO A 256 -6.52 -0.16 -22.22
C PRO A 256 -7.56 -1.01 -21.51
N GLY A 257 -7.23 -2.28 -21.28
CA GLY A 257 -8.13 -3.21 -20.61
C GLY A 257 -7.46 -4.54 -20.28
N PRO A 258 -8.12 -5.45 -19.54
CA PRO A 258 -7.55 -6.75 -19.19
C PRO A 258 -7.16 -7.59 -20.42
N ASN A 259 -7.86 -7.38 -21.54
CA ASN A 259 -7.59 -8.04 -22.82
C ASN A 259 -6.62 -7.26 -23.73
N ASN A 260 -6.19 -6.07 -23.32
CA ASN A 260 -5.30 -5.20 -24.07
C ASN A 260 -4.30 -4.53 -23.12
N VAL A 261 -3.37 -5.31 -22.60
CA VAL A 261 -2.28 -4.84 -21.73
C VAL A 261 -1.09 -4.43 -22.60
N HIS A 262 -0.51 -3.25 -22.34
CA HIS A 262 0.74 -2.84 -22.96
C HIS A 262 1.94 -3.30 -22.12
N TYR A 263 2.94 -3.88 -22.77
CA TYR A 263 4.16 -4.36 -22.10
C TYR A 263 5.39 -3.63 -22.65
N TYR A 264 6.10 -2.91 -21.79
CA TYR A 264 7.48 -2.50 -22.04
C TYR A 264 8.39 -3.72 -21.84
N ASN A 265 8.96 -4.21 -22.94
CA ASN A 265 9.85 -5.36 -22.94
C ASN A 265 11.28 -4.87 -22.79
N ILE A 266 11.81 -4.97 -21.57
CA ILE A 266 13.15 -4.52 -21.24
C ILE A 266 14.17 -5.51 -21.83
N GLN A 267 14.88 -5.05 -22.86
CA GLN A 267 15.84 -5.85 -23.61
C GLN A 267 17.27 -5.58 -23.13
N VAL A 268 18.11 -6.60 -23.18
CA VAL A 268 19.56 -6.53 -22.91
C VAL A 268 20.35 -6.86 -24.17
N GLU A 269 21.58 -6.36 -24.27
CA GLU A 269 22.46 -6.58 -25.42
C GLU A 269 22.84 -8.06 -25.57
N ASP A 270 23.29 -8.72 -24.49
CA ASP A 270 23.47 -10.19 -24.49
C ASP A 270 22.17 -10.91 -24.10
N SER A 271 21.39 -11.24 -25.11
CA SER A 271 20.14 -12.01 -24.99
C SER A 271 20.31 -13.50 -25.36
N THR A 272 21.54 -14.05 -25.34
CA THR A 272 21.77 -15.46 -25.72
C THR A 272 21.29 -16.48 -24.68
N ALA A 273 21.11 -16.04 -23.43
CA ALA A 273 20.57 -16.80 -22.33
C ALA A 273 19.64 -15.93 -21.48
N GLN A 274 18.89 -16.55 -20.56
CA GLN A 274 18.13 -15.80 -19.57
C GLN A 274 19.08 -14.98 -18.70
N GLN A 275 18.74 -13.72 -18.48
CA GLN A 275 19.50 -12.76 -17.67
C GLN A 275 18.59 -12.22 -16.56
N ILE A 276 19.19 -11.64 -15.54
CA ILE A 276 18.50 -10.88 -14.49
C ILE A 276 18.69 -9.40 -14.77
N ILE A 277 17.63 -8.61 -14.68
CA ILE A 277 17.59 -7.17 -14.88
C ILE A 277 17.02 -6.55 -13.60
N ASP A 278 17.83 -5.75 -12.90
CA ASP A 278 17.46 -5.07 -11.67
C ASP A 278 17.36 -3.55 -11.92
N LEU A 279 16.15 -3.05 -12.14
CA LEU A 279 15.91 -1.61 -12.34
C LEU A 279 15.76 -0.91 -10.98
N ASN A 280 16.76 -0.13 -10.59
CA ASN A 280 16.80 0.60 -9.32
C ASN A 280 16.23 2.01 -9.46
N LEU A 281 15.00 2.24 -9.01
CA LEU A 281 14.37 3.56 -8.96
C LEU A 281 14.74 4.29 -7.66
N ASP A 282 15.60 5.30 -7.75
CA ASP A 282 16.02 6.10 -6.59
C ASP A 282 15.22 7.40 -6.40
N ASP A 283 15.55 8.17 -5.37
CA ASP A 283 14.90 9.44 -5.00
C ASP A 283 14.91 10.53 -6.08
N ARG A 284 15.63 10.32 -7.19
CA ARG A 284 15.63 11.22 -8.36
C ARG A 284 14.55 10.88 -9.38
N PHE A 285 13.82 9.79 -9.17
CA PHE A 285 12.82 9.25 -10.10
C PHE A 285 11.44 9.18 -9.48
N ASN A 286 10.45 9.66 -10.22
CA ASN A 286 9.05 9.35 -9.96
C ASN A 286 8.50 8.59 -11.15
N VAL A 287 7.81 7.48 -10.91
CA VAL A 287 7.24 6.65 -11.98
C VAL A 287 5.74 6.62 -11.87
N ILE A 288 5.06 6.96 -12.97
CA ILE A 288 3.61 7.09 -13.01
C ILE A 288 3.09 6.22 -14.15
N PHE A 289 2.35 5.17 -13.81
CA PHE A 289 1.82 4.24 -14.80
C PHE A 289 0.49 4.75 -15.36
N GLN A 290 0.16 4.49 -16.63
CA GLN A 290 -1.15 4.72 -17.26
C GLN A 290 -1.90 3.42 -17.59
N SER A 291 -3.23 3.31 -17.38
CA SER A 291 -3.94 2.02 -17.17
C SER A 291 -3.52 0.86 -18.07
N PHE A 292 -3.46 -0.36 -17.51
CA PHE A 292 -3.08 -1.60 -18.19
C PHE A 292 -1.71 -1.58 -18.88
N THR A 293 -0.73 -0.95 -18.23
CA THR A 293 0.66 -0.88 -18.69
C THR A 293 1.63 -1.52 -17.70
N GLN A 294 2.53 -2.37 -18.20
CA GLN A 294 3.45 -3.15 -17.39
C GLN A 294 4.87 -3.13 -17.94
N MET A 295 5.84 -3.40 -17.09
CA MET A 295 7.23 -3.64 -17.47
C MET A 295 7.57 -5.11 -17.22
N ARG A 296 8.30 -5.72 -18.15
CA ARG A 296 8.79 -7.10 -18.00
C ARG A 296 10.08 -7.30 -18.78
N GLY A 297 10.80 -8.37 -18.48
CA GLY A 297 11.93 -8.79 -19.32
C GLY A 297 11.47 -9.16 -20.73
N ALA A 298 12.26 -8.76 -21.73
CA ALA A 298 12.09 -9.23 -23.10
C ALA A 298 12.29 -10.75 -23.22
N LEU A 299 11.89 -11.32 -24.35
CA LEU A 299 12.19 -12.73 -24.67
C LEU A 299 13.69 -12.89 -24.87
N VAL A 300 14.22 -14.01 -24.38
CA VAL A 300 15.57 -14.47 -24.68
C VAL A 300 15.67 -14.76 -26.18
N ALA A 301 16.74 -14.33 -26.83
CA ALA A 301 16.89 -14.46 -28.28
C ALA A 301 16.74 -15.91 -28.75
N GLY A 302 15.83 -16.13 -29.70
CA GLY A 302 15.54 -17.46 -30.24
C GLY A 302 14.65 -18.34 -29.35
N GLN A 303 14.07 -17.81 -28.27
CA GLN A 303 13.10 -18.51 -27.41
C GLN A 303 11.71 -17.89 -27.55
N ASP A 304 10.67 -18.72 -27.56
CA ASP A 304 9.28 -18.26 -27.75
C ASP A 304 8.57 -17.91 -26.43
N SER A 305 9.03 -18.46 -25.31
CA SER A 305 8.40 -18.29 -23.99
C SER A 305 9.36 -17.84 -22.88
N LEU A 306 10.66 -18.12 -23.00
CA LEU A 306 11.62 -17.78 -21.96
C LEU A 306 11.91 -16.28 -21.99
N ARG A 307 11.62 -15.60 -20.88
CA ARG A 307 11.91 -14.17 -20.68
C ARG A 307 13.09 -13.96 -19.76
N HIS A 308 13.76 -12.83 -19.92
CA HIS A 308 14.67 -12.32 -18.88
C HIS A 308 13.88 -12.09 -17.57
N ARG A 309 14.53 -12.33 -16.43
CA ARG A 309 13.96 -12.00 -15.12
C ARG A 309 14.13 -10.52 -14.87
N PHE A 310 13.04 -9.83 -14.56
CA PHE A 310 13.00 -8.40 -14.34
C PHE A 310 12.56 -8.12 -12.91
N ASN A 311 13.39 -7.40 -12.17
CA ASN A 311 13.09 -6.95 -10.82
C ASN A 311 12.99 -5.42 -10.81
N LEU A 312 11.91 -4.91 -10.21
CA LEU A 312 11.71 -3.49 -9.99
C LEU A 312 12.07 -3.17 -8.54
N ASN A 313 13.13 -2.39 -8.35
CA ASN A 313 13.64 -2.05 -7.03
C ASN A 313 13.32 -0.58 -6.73
N LEU A 314 12.43 -0.33 -5.78
CA LEU A 314 12.08 1.01 -5.31
C LEU A 314 12.98 1.38 -4.12
N ASP A 315 13.95 2.26 -4.34
CA ASP A 315 14.92 2.72 -3.34
C ASP A 315 15.00 4.25 -3.29
N GLY A 316 13.87 4.87 -2.97
CA GLY A 316 13.76 6.31 -2.72
C GLY A 316 12.77 6.99 -3.65
N ALA A 317 12.46 6.35 -4.78
CA ALA A 317 11.51 6.85 -5.78
C ALA A 317 10.06 6.91 -5.26
N SER A 318 9.27 7.80 -5.85
CA SER A 318 7.79 7.75 -5.71
C SER A 318 7.17 7.04 -6.91
N MET A 319 6.26 6.11 -6.66
CA MET A 319 5.49 5.42 -7.67
C MET A 319 4.01 5.77 -7.52
N CYS A 320 3.34 6.11 -8.61
CA CYS A 320 1.89 6.34 -8.63
C CYS A 320 1.19 5.28 -9.47
N ILE A 321 0.19 4.61 -8.87
CA ILE A 321 -0.62 3.56 -9.49
C ILE A 321 -2.08 4.08 -9.61
N PRO A 322 -2.58 4.35 -10.83
CA PRO A 322 -3.95 4.82 -11.05
C PRO A 322 -5.06 3.79 -10.85
N PHE A 323 -6.28 4.28 -11.09
CA PHE A 323 -7.59 3.62 -11.02
C PHE A 323 -7.61 2.12 -11.32
N ALA A 324 -7.39 1.70 -12.57
CA ALA A 324 -7.78 0.36 -13.01
C ALA A 324 -6.64 -0.68 -13.06
N PHE A 325 -5.56 -0.44 -12.33
CA PHE A 325 -4.31 -1.13 -12.58
C PHE A 325 -4.07 -2.42 -11.83
N GLU A 326 -3.36 -3.34 -12.48
CA GLU A 326 -2.57 -4.39 -11.84
C GLU A 326 -1.10 -4.16 -12.24
N LEU A 327 -0.24 -3.66 -11.33
CA LEU A 327 1.20 -3.89 -11.46
C LEU A 327 1.43 -5.38 -11.19
N VAL A 328 1.52 -6.15 -12.27
CA VAL A 328 1.64 -7.60 -12.18
C VAL A 328 3.12 -7.99 -12.10
N THR A 329 3.46 -8.75 -11.06
CA THR A 329 4.72 -9.47 -10.94
C THR A 329 4.44 -10.96 -11.11
N GLU A 330 5.17 -11.64 -12.00
CA GLU A 330 4.98 -13.06 -12.35
C GLU A 330 6.32 -13.72 -12.69
N GLU A 331 6.38 -15.05 -12.82
CA GLU A 331 7.53 -15.78 -13.42
C GLU A 331 8.91 -15.45 -12.80
N ASP A 332 9.06 -15.68 -11.48
CA ASP A 332 10.30 -15.43 -10.71
C ASP A 332 10.76 -13.96 -10.67
N ASN A 333 9.96 -13.02 -11.15
CA ASN A 333 10.20 -11.59 -11.00
C ASN A 333 9.91 -11.11 -9.58
N GLU A 334 10.56 -10.02 -9.18
CA GLU A 334 10.39 -9.43 -7.86
C GLU A 334 10.05 -7.93 -7.94
N PHE A 335 9.13 -7.49 -7.09
CA PHE A 335 9.05 -6.09 -6.68
C PHE A 335 9.79 -5.97 -5.34
N ARG A 336 10.83 -5.15 -5.30
CA ARG A 336 11.65 -4.94 -4.09
C ARG A 336 11.44 -3.52 -3.57
N TYR A 337 11.04 -3.38 -2.32
CA TYR A 337 10.87 -2.10 -1.65
C TYR A 337 11.97 -1.89 -0.62
N LYS A 338 12.73 -0.79 -0.75
CA LYS A 338 13.71 -0.32 0.22
C LYS A 338 13.31 1.01 0.85
N SER A 339 12.92 1.98 0.03
CA SER A 339 12.50 3.30 0.46
C SER A 339 11.69 4.00 -0.63
N GLY A 340 11.08 5.15 -0.30
CA GLY A 340 10.21 5.89 -1.23
C GLY A 340 8.72 5.74 -0.93
N GLN A 341 7.86 6.04 -1.90
CA GLN A 341 6.41 6.05 -1.73
C GLN A 341 5.72 5.27 -2.84
N VAL A 342 4.64 4.56 -2.52
CA VAL A 342 3.72 3.97 -3.50
C VAL A 342 2.33 4.55 -3.27
N ASN A 343 1.93 5.47 -4.13
CA ASN A 343 0.65 6.15 -4.06
C ASN A 343 -0.38 5.38 -4.90
N PHE A 344 -1.46 4.96 -4.25
CA PHE A 344 -2.60 4.34 -4.89
C PHE A 344 -3.68 5.40 -5.09
N ASN A 345 -3.92 5.79 -6.33
CA ASN A 345 -4.89 6.83 -6.63
C ASN A 345 -6.31 6.27 -6.72
N ALA A 346 -6.58 5.02 -6.37
CA ALA A 346 -7.94 4.48 -6.31
C ALA A 346 -8.02 3.19 -5.50
N LEU A 347 -9.24 2.82 -5.12
CA LEU A 347 -9.53 1.59 -4.38
C LEU A 347 -9.12 0.32 -5.15
N ASN A 348 -9.31 0.33 -6.47
CA ASN A 348 -8.98 -0.77 -7.38
C ASN A 348 -7.56 -0.67 -7.96
N ALA A 349 -6.76 0.32 -7.58
CA ALA A 349 -5.35 0.39 -7.95
C ALA A 349 -4.61 -0.78 -7.28
N CYS A 350 -4.13 -1.73 -8.08
CA CYS A 350 -3.68 -3.04 -7.61
C CYS A 350 -2.20 -3.30 -7.92
N MET A 351 -1.51 -3.91 -6.97
CA MET A 351 -0.27 -4.64 -7.20
C MET A 351 -0.57 -6.13 -7.08
N GLN A 352 -0.38 -6.88 -8.16
CA GLN A 352 -0.69 -8.30 -8.22
C GLN A 352 0.58 -9.14 -8.27
N PHE A 353 0.66 -10.14 -7.40
CA PHE A 353 1.74 -11.12 -7.36
C PHE A 353 1.20 -12.49 -7.75
N LYS A 354 1.71 -13.04 -8.86
CA LYS A 354 1.36 -14.36 -9.39
C LYS A 354 2.32 -15.46 -8.92
N GLU A 355 2.07 -16.70 -9.31
CA GLU A 355 2.93 -17.84 -8.97
C GLU A 355 4.40 -17.57 -9.34
N GLY A 356 5.31 -17.90 -8.40
CA GLY A 356 6.75 -17.72 -8.54
C GLY A 356 7.26 -16.30 -8.26
N SER A 357 6.38 -15.29 -8.29
CA SER A 357 6.78 -13.89 -8.02
C SER A 357 6.94 -13.59 -6.54
N LYS A 358 7.68 -12.51 -6.24
CA LYS A 358 7.88 -12.04 -4.86
C LYS A 358 7.60 -10.56 -4.67
N LEU A 359 6.89 -10.24 -3.59
CA LEU A 359 6.95 -8.94 -2.93
C LEU A 359 8.05 -9.02 -1.87
N ARG A 360 9.13 -8.25 -2.03
CA ARG A 360 10.27 -8.25 -1.11
C ARG A 360 10.40 -6.90 -0.41
N ILE A 361 10.36 -6.90 0.91
CA ILE A 361 10.64 -5.73 1.75
C ILE A 361 12.08 -5.86 2.23
N MET A 362 12.95 -5.00 1.73
CA MET A 362 14.39 -5.10 1.92
C MET A 362 14.80 -4.79 3.35
N GLU A 363 16.02 -5.19 3.73
CA GLU A 363 16.55 -5.03 5.08
C GLU A 363 16.32 -3.61 5.67
N ASN A 364 15.82 -3.53 6.90
CA ASN A 364 15.51 -2.27 7.60
C ASN A 364 14.51 -1.32 6.88
N ALA A 365 13.81 -1.79 5.85
CA ALA A 365 12.80 -1.00 5.15
C ALA A 365 11.44 -1.12 5.84
N ARG A 366 10.64 -0.05 5.78
CA ARG A 366 9.25 -0.07 6.22
C ARG A 366 8.36 0.25 5.03
N PHE A 367 7.70 -0.76 4.47
CA PHE A 367 6.75 -0.55 3.39
C PHE A 367 5.34 -0.31 3.95
N HIS A 368 4.87 0.92 3.82
CA HIS A 368 3.46 1.27 4.04
C HIS A 368 2.71 1.00 2.74
N PHE A 369 2.03 -0.15 2.66
CA PHE A 369 1.25 -0.55 1.49
C PHE A 369 -0.17 0.01 1.62
N GLY A 370 -0.58 0.84 0.66
CA GLY A 370 -1.90 1.46 0.68
C GLY A 370 -1.94 2.70 1.58
N GLN A 371 -3.08 3.38 1.57
CA GLN A 371 -3.31 4.55 2.41
C GLN A 371 -4.79 4.69 2.73
N ASN A 372 -5.15 4.65 4.01
CA ASN A 372 -6.53 4.69 4.51
C ASN A 372 -7.50 3.75 3.76
N GLY A 373 -7.11 2.48 3.57
CA GLY A 373 -7.94 1.46 2.92
C GLY A 373 -7.92 1.54 1.38
N VAL A 374 -7.18 2.49 0.80
CA VAL A 374 -6.97 2.63 -0.65
C VAL A 374 -5.74 1.84 -1.07
N GLY A 375 -5.83 1.17 -2.23
CA GLY A 375 -4.79 0.31 -2.76
C GLY A 375 -5.05 -1.16 -2.49
N LEU A 376 -4.81 -1.99 -3.51
CA LEU A 376 -5.15 -3.40 -3.52
C LEU A 376 -3.89 -4.27 -3.69
N LEU A 377 -3.56 -5.09 -2.71
CA LEU A 377 -2.52 -6.11 -2.80
C LEU A 377 -3.17 -7.43 -3.23
N SER A 378 -3.06 -7.80 -4.50
CA SER A 378 -3.57 -9.10 -4.96
C SER A 378 -2.50 -10.18 -4.87
N LEU A 379 -2.77 -11.22 -4.08
CA LEU A 379 -1.85 -12.35 -3.89
C LEU A 379 -2.50 -13.63 -4.46
N LYS A 380 -1.87 -14.21 -5.49
CA LYS A 380 -2.27 -15.49 -6.08
C LYS A 380 -1.54 -16.65 -5.40
N PRO A 381 -2.04 -17.90 -5.51
CA PRO A 381 -1.29 -19.08 -5.11
C PRO A 381 0.15 -19.10 -5.64
N GLY A 382 1.08 -19.48 -4.76
CA GLY A 382 2.50 -19.62 -5.11
C GLY A 382 3.27 -18.31 -5.26
N SER A 383 2.67 -17.14 -5.02
CA SER A 383 3.43 -15.91 -4.78
C SER A 383 4.02 -15.90 -3.36
N GLU A 384 5.12 -15.20 -3.15
CA GLU A 384 5.77 -15.06 -1.84
C GLU A 384 5.79 -13.60 -1.38
N VAL A 385 5.62 -13.39 -0.08
CA VAL A 385 5.93 -12.11 0.59
C VAL A 385 7.15 -12.34 1.47
N VAL A 386 8.25 -11.68 1.13
CA VAL A 386 9.53 -11.79 1.83
C VAL A 386 9.79 -10.50 2.58
N ILE A 387 9.90 -10.60 3.91
CA ILE A 387 10.26 -9.47 4.77
C ILE A 387 11.67 -9.78 5.27
N GLU A 388 12.65 -8.92 4.97
CA GLU A 388 14.04 -9.12 5.36
C GLU A 388 14.32 -8.65 6.79
N GLU A 389 15.55 -8.86 7.28
CA GLU A 389 15.94 -8.49 8.66
C GLU A 389 15.65 -7.01 8.96
N GLY A 390 15.02 -6.76 10.12
CA GLY A 390 14.65 -5.41 10.55
C GLY A 390 13.54 -4.74 9.72
N ALA A 391 12.97 -5.43 8.72
CA ALA A 391 11.98 -4.86 7.82
C ALA A 391 10.55 -5.02 8.32
N GLU A 392 9.66 -4.12 7.87
CA GLU A 392 8.24 -4.12 8.18
C GLU A 392 7.39 -3.98 6.91
N LEU A 393 6.38 -4.84 6.78
CA LEU A 393 5.25 -4.62 5.89
C LEU A 393 4.05 -4.15 6.72
N TYR A 394 3.65 -2.89 6.54
CA TYR A 394 2.46 -2.31 7.16
C TYR A 394 1.37 -2.17 6.09
N ILE A 395 0.30 -2.96 6.21
CA ILE A 395 -0.84 -2.92 5.29
C ILE A 395 -1.86 -1.91 5.80
N ASP A 396 -2.15 -0.90 4.98
CA ASP A 396 -3.18 0.13 5.18
C ASP A 396 -4.08 0.24 3.94
N GLY A 397 -4.31 -0.90 3.30
CA GLY A 397 -5.12 -1.07 2.11
C GLY A 397 -5.80 -2.44 2.13
N GLN A 398 -6.19 -2.91 0.96
CA GLN A 398 -6.93 -4.15 0.80
C GLN A 398 -6.02 -5.29 0.36
N VAL A 399 -6.24 -6.51 0.87
CA VAL A 399 -5.56 -7.72 0.38
C VAL A 399 -6.58 -8.61 -0.33
N LEU A 400 -6.43 -8.76 -1.64
CA LEU A 400 -7.29 -9.59 -2.48
C LEU A 400 -6.68 -10.97 -2.70
N LEU A 401 -7.39 -11.99 -2.23
CA LEU A 401 -7.01 -13.38 -2.40
C LEU A 401 -7.79 -13.98 -3.58
N SER A 402 -7.11 -14.19 -4.71
CA SER A 402 -7.75 -14.67 -5.93
C SER A 402 -7.06 -15.90 -6.52
N GLY A 403 -7.82 -16.78 -7.18
CA GLY A 403 -7.28 -17.98 -7.82
C GLY A 403 -6.99 -19.17 -6.90
N HIS A 404 -7.40 -19.13 -5.63
CA HIS A 404 -7.15 -20.16 -4.60
C HIS A 404 -8.11 -21.37 -4.69
N ARG A 405 -8.21 -22.01 -5.87
CA ARG A 405 -9.13 -23.15 -6.06
C ARG A 405 -8.67 -24.44 -5.37
N ASP A 406 -7.39 -24.82 -5.47
CA ASP A 406 -6.89 -26.12 -4.97
C ASP A 406 -5.38 -26.14 -4.62
N SER A 407 -4.70 -24.99 -4.54
CA SER A 407 -3.23 -24.96 -4.60
C SER A 407 -2.62 -23.89 -3.69
N LYS A 408 -1.56 -24.31 -2.96
CA LYS A 408 -0.52 -23.52 -2.25
C LYS A 408 -1.01 -22.23 -1.57
N SER A 409 -1.02 -22.25 -0.24
CA SER A 409 -1.11 -21.04 0.57
C SER A 409 -0.02 -20.03 0.20
N ILE A 410 -0.32 -18.75 0.37
CA ILE A 410 0.69 -17.70 0.34
C ILE A 410 1.51 -17.82 1.62
N LYS A 411 2.83 -17.92 1.48
CA LYS A 411 3.74 -18.08 2.62
C LYS A 411 4.34 -16.74 3.02
N ILE A 412 4.28 -16.43 4.31
CA ILE A 412 4.99 -15.31 4.94
C ILE A 412 5.77 -15.87 6.14
N GLU A 413 7.08 -15.64 6.19
CA GLU A 413 7.92 -16.00 7.33
C GLU A 413 8.36 -14.74 8.06
N LEU A 414 8.27 -14.75 9.39
CA LEU A 414 8.64 -13.63 10.26
C LEU A 414 9.68 -14.09 11.27
N GLY A 415 10.96 -13.91 10.93
CA GLY A 415 12.11 -14.07 11.81
C GLY A 415 12.35 -12.89 12.75
N PRO A 416 13.38 -12.95 13.62
CA PRO A 416 13.66 -11.88 14.58
C PRO A 416 13.83 -10.51 13.91
N GLY A 417 13.14 -9.50 14.45
CA GLY A 417 13.16 -8.13 13.93
C GLY A 417 12.31 -7.89 12.68
N GLN A 418 11.67 -8.93 12.12
CA GLN A 418 10.76 -8.80 10.98
C GLN A 418 9.33 -8.57 11.47
N ARG A 419 8.59 -7.67 10.81
CA ARG A 419 7.22 -7.32 11.23
C ARG A 419 6.22 -7.32 10.08
N LEU A 420 5.04 -7.88 10.34
CA LEU A 420 3.83 -7.70 9.52
C LEU A 420 2.75 -7.07 10.40
N SER A 421 2.17 -5.97 9.96
CA SER A 421 1.19 -5.21 10.72
C SER A 421 0.05 -4.71 9.82
N PHE A 422 -1.14 -4.54 10.41
CA PHE A 422 -2.34 -4.12 9.71
C PHE A 422 -2.92 -2.87 10.37
N SER A 423 -3.33 -1.89 9.56
CA SER A 423 -4.02 -0.68 10.02
C SER A 423 -5.50 -0.96 10.34
N PRO A 424 -6.21 -0.01 11.00
CA PRO A 424 -7.67 -0.04 11.13
C PRO A 424 -8.46 -0.09 9.82
N ASN A 425 -7.85 0.33 8.71
CA ASN A 425 -8.48 0.37 7.39
C ASN A 425 -8.14 -0.86 6.54
N ALA A 426 -7.29 -1.76 7.06
CA ALA A 426 -6.86 -2.93 6.33
C ALA A 426 -7.92 -4.03 6.34
N ASN A 427 -8.14 -4.66 5.18
CA ASN A 427 -9.03 -5.81 5.07
C ASN A 427 -8.41 -6.92 4.20
N ILE A 428 -8.86 -8.15 4.42
CA ILE A 428 -8.43 -9.32 3.64
C ILE A 428 -9.67 -10.06 3.17
N TYR A 429 -9.88 -10.11 1.86
CA TYR A 429 -11.06 -10.75 1.28
C TYR A 429 -10.74 -11.60 0.05
N PRO A 430 -11.50 -12.69 -0.17
CA PRO A 430 -11.38 -13.49 -1.37
C PRO A 430 -12.11 -12.83 -2.55
N LEU A 431 -11.65 -13.08 -3.79
CA LEU A 431 -12.40 -12.64 -4.97
C LEU A 431 -13.75 -13.36 -5.13
N ILE A 432 -13.87 -14.57 -4.59
CA ILE A 432 -15.08 -15.41 -4.66
C ILE A 432 -15.32 -15.96 -3.25
N ASP A 433 -16.50 -15.67 -2.69
CA ASP A 433 -16.86 -15.95 -1.30
C ASP A 433 -16.93 -17.44 -0.93
N ASP A 434 -17.04 -18.31 -1.93
CA ASP A 434 -17.19 -19.76 -1.75
C ASP A 434 -15.94 -20.46 -1.19
N TYR A 435 -14.84 -19.72 -0.96
CA TYR A 435 -13.60 -20.28 -0.42
C TYR A 435 -13.52 -20.05 1.10
N HIS A 436 -13.80 -21.11 1.85
CA HIS A 436 -13.71 -21.13 3.32
C HIS A 436 -12.32 -21.50 3.87
N PHE A 437 -11.29 -21.59 3.03
CA PHE A 437 -9.95 -22.01 3.47
C PHE A 437 -9.12 -20.82 3.94
N LYS A 438 -8.20 -21.07 4.88
CA LYS A 438 -7.11 -20.15 5.20
C LYS A 438 -6.17 -20.10 3.99
N GLN A 439 -5.87 -18.90 3.52
CA GLN A 439 -5.19 -18.68 2.24
C GLN A 439 -3.78 -18.11 2.42
N ILE A 440 -3.48 -17.56 3.61
CA ILE A 440 -2.16 -17.03 3.97
C ILE A 440 -1.62 -17.79 5.19
N ASP A 441 -0.48 -18.47 5.04
CA ASP A 441 0.26 -19.07 6.14
C ASP A 441 1.33 -18.09 6.64
N VAL A 442 1.22 -17.66 7.89
CA VAL A 442 2.19 -16.77 8.55
C VAL A 442 2.98 -17.57 9.59
N TYR A 443 4.26 -17.80 9.32
CA TYR A 443 5.18 -18.52 10.20
C TYR A 443 5.90 -17.55 11.13
N LEU A 444 5.61 -17.64 12.43
CA LEU A 444 6.24 -16.84 13.47
C LEU A 444 7.52 -17.52 13.97
N ASN A 445 8.65 -17.12 13.39
CA ASN A 445 10.01 -17.59 13.67
C ASN A 445 10.79 -16.62 14.57
N GLY A 446 10.10 -15.87 15.43
CA GLY A 446 10.67 -14.84 16.30
C GLY A 446 10.39 -13.39 15.89
N GLY A 447 9.67 -13.18 14.79
CA GLY A 447 9.17 -11.86 14.37
C GLY A 447 7.82 -11.48 14.98
N GLU A 448 7.30 -10.34 14.55
CA GLU A 448 6.08 -9.72 15.10
C GLU A 448 4.94 -9.70 14.06
N LEU A 449 3.76 -10.14 14.49
CA LEU A 449 2.52 -10.04 13.72
C LEU A 449 1.50 -9.23 14.52
N ASP A 450 1.10 -8.08 14.00
CA ASP A 450 0.09 -7.21 14.61
C ASP A 450 -1.23 -7.27 13.84
N ILE A 451 -2.22 -7.93 14.43
CA ILE A 451 -3.55 -8.21 13.86
C ILE A 451 -4.68 -7.54 14.66
N GLN A 452 -4.36 -6.62 15.57
CA GLN A 452 -5.33 -6.05 16.50
C GLN A 452 -6.49 -5.30 15.82
N HIS A 453 -6.28 -4.91 14.57
CA HIS A 453 -7.19 -4.10 13.77
C HIS A 453 -7.96 -4.90 12.72
N LEU A 454 -7.67 -6.19 12.53
CA LEU A 454 -8.38 -7.02 11.56
C LEU A 454 -9.75 -7.45 12.09
N ASP A 455 -10.76 -7.41 11.22
CA ASP A 455 -12.05 -8.01 11.49
C ASP A 455 -11.99 -9.55 11.51
N GLN A 456 -13.07 -10.18 12.01
CA GLN A 456 -13.11 -11.64 12.14
C GLN A 456 -13.03 -12.35 10.79
N GLU A 457 -13.55 -11.75 9.72
CA GLU A 457 -13.50 -12.33 8.39
C GLU A 457 -12.06 -12.38 7.87
N SER A 458 -11.32 -11.27 7.98
CA SER A 458 -9.93 -11.15 7.60
C SER A 458 -9.04 -12.08 8.43
N LEU A 459 -9.27 -12.16 9.74
CA LEU A 459 -8.57 -13.09 10.63
C LEU A 459 -8.76 -14.56 10.22
N ASN A 460 -9.96 -14.91 9.72
CA ASN A 460 -10.23 -16.27 9.23
C ASN A 460 -9.45 -16.61 7.95
N ARG A 461 -8.89 -15.63 7.25
CA ARG A 461 -8.02 -15.85 6.07
C ARG A 461 -6.57 -16.18 6.46
N LEU A 462 -6.19 -15.90 7.70
CA LEU A 462 -4.84 -16.11 8.23
C LEU A 462 -4.69 -17.47 8.95
N ASN A 463 -3.64 -18.20 8.60
CA ASN A 463 -3.14 -19.34 9.33
C ASN A 463 -1.84 -18.98 10.05
N ILE A 464 -1.97 -18.60 11.32
CA ILE A 464 -0.82 -18.21 12.14
C ILE A 464 -0.17 -19.48 12.69
N ILE A 465 1.04 -19.76 12.23
CA ILE A 465 1.82 -20.92 12.60
C ILE A 465 2.95 -20.43 13.48
N TYR A 466 2.80 -20.63 14.79
CA TYR A 466 3.93 -20.51 15.70
C TYR A 466 4.86 -21.66 15.36
N THR A 467 6.04 -21.37 14.80
CA THR A 467 7.11 -22.33 15.01
C THR A 467 7.33 -22.30 16.50
N THR A 468 6.84 -23.34 17.18
CA THR A 468 7.53 -23.74 18.38
C THR A 468 8.96 -23.81 17.92
N SER A 469 9.81 -22.92 18.43
CA SER A 469 11.21 -23.27 18.48
C SER A 469 11.16 -24.63 19.14
N THR A 470 11.29 -25.69 18.36
CA THR A 470 11.99 -26.84 18.84
C THR A 470 13.42 -26.32 19.06
N SER A 471 13.61 -25.44 20.06
CA SER A 471 14.33 -25.85 21.25
C SER A 471 13.87 -27.29 21.42
N ASP A 472 14.60 -28.23 20.80
CA ASP A 472 14.58 -29.63 21.15
C ASP A 472 14.44 -29.58 22.66
N ALA A 473 13.25 -29.82 23.23
CA ALA A 473 12.98 -29.41 24.61
C ALA A 473 14.14 -29.97 25.45
N ALA A 474 15.07 -29.09 25.87
CA ALA A 474 16.50 -29.44 25.92
C ALA A 474 16.64 -30.80 26.58
N THR A 475 16.85 -31.84 25.78
CA THR A 475 16.77 -33.19 26.35
C THR A 475 18.01 -33.30 27.21
N LEU A 476 17.81 -33.41 28.52
CA LEU A 476 18.90 -33.60 29.46
C LEU A 476 19.70 -34.80 28.96
N HIS A 477 20.98 -34.60 28.68
CA HIS A 477 21.86 -35.73 28.45
C HIS A 477 22.42 -36.13 29.81
N ILE A 478 21.90 -37.23 30.34
CA ILE A 478 22.38 -37.83 31.58
C ILE A 478 23.21 -39.06 31.30
N PHE A 479 24.37 -39.17 31.95
CA PHE A 479 25.23 -40.35 31.87
C PHE A 479 26.12 -40.50 33.11
N PRO A 480 26.45 -41.73 33.53
CA PRO A 480 25.86 -42.98 33.07
C PRO A 480 24.41 -43.14 33.56
N ASN A 481 23.64 -43.99 32.89
CA ASN A 481 22.31 -44.42 33.32
C ASN A 481 22.04 -45.83 32.78
N PRO A 482 22.06 -46.90 33.61
CA PRO A 482 22.05 -46.88 35.08
C PRO A 482 23.29 -46.26 35.75
N VAL A 483 23.16 -45.83 37.00
CA VAL A 483 24.21 -45.16 37.80
C VAL A 483 24.32 -45.75 39.21
N SER A 484 25.53 -45.80 39.77
CA SER A 484 25.80 -46.17 41.17
C SER A 484 26.25 -44.99 42.02
N ASP A 485 27.22 -44.20 41.52
CA ASP A 485 27.88 -43.17 42.33
C ASP A 485 27.48 -41.74 41.97
N PHE A 486 27.83 -41.31 40.75
CA PHE A 486 27.61 -39.95 40.27
C PHE A 486 26.98 -39.95 38.90
N ILE A 487 26.01 -39.08 38.69
CA ILE A 487 25.42 -38.81 37.37
C ILE A 487 25.92 -37.46 36.86
N ALA A 488 26.42 -37.45 35.62
CA ALA A 488 26.75 -36.23 34.90
C ALA A 488 25.55 -35.79 34.08
N ILE A 489 25.23 -34.51 34.17
CA ILE A 489 24.13 -33.87 33.46
C ILE A 489 24.71 -32.78 32.58
N GLN A 490 24.52 -32.90 31.27
CA GLN A 490 24.95 -31.86 30.33
C GLN A 490 23.88 -30.77 30.21
N ASN A 491 24.23 -29.55 30.60
CA ASN A 491 23.41 -28.36 30.43
C ASN A 491 23.69 -27.74 29.05
N LYS A 492 22.85 -28.05 28.06
CA LYS A 492 22.94 -27.43 26.73
C LYS A 492 22.59 -25.94 26.71
N ASN A 493 21.97 -25.43 27.78
CA ASN A 493 21.58 -24.02 27.90
C ASN A 493 22.63 -23.16 28.63
N TYR A 494 23.84 -23.69 28.92
CA TYR A 494 24.95 -22.90 29.45
C TYR A 494 25.22 -21.69 28.55
N PRO A 495 25.37 -20.46 29.10
CA PRO A 495 25.69 -20.14 30.50
C PRO A 495 24.50 -19.99 31.47
N HIS A 496 23.25 -20.23 31.04
CA HIS A 496 22.09 -20.08 31.92
C HIS A 496 22.06 -21.16 33.00
N SER A 497 21.69 -20.77 34.22
CA SER A 497 21.54 -21.71 35.34
C SER A 497 20.31 -22.57 35.16
N ILE A 498 20.43 -23.88 35.40
CA ILE A 498 19.33 -24.82 35.44
C ILE A 498 19.10 -25.30 36.87
N GLU A 499 17.83 -25.40 37.26
CA GLU A 499 17.42 -26.10 38.48
C GLU A 499 17.11 -27.54 38.12
N ILE A 500 17.76 -28.49 38.78
CA ILE A 500 17.60 -29.93 38.56
C ILE A 500 16.98 -30.55 39.79
N SER A 501 15.97 -31.41 39.59
CA SER A 501 15.42 -32.26 40.64
C SER A 501 15.38 -33.73 40.23
N ILE A 502 15.80 -34.62 41.13
CA ILE A 502 15.57 -36.07 41.03
C ILE A 502 14.36 -36.39 41.88
N ILE A 503 13.39 -37.05 41.29
CA ILE A 503 12.06 -37.33 41.85
C ILE A 503 11.86 -38.84 41.91
N ASN A 504 11.38 -39.35 43.04
CA ASN A 504 11.04 -40.77 43.19
C ASN A 504 9.69 -41.12 42.52
N LEU A 505 9.30 -42.40 42.53
CA LEU A 505 8.04 -42.86 41.93
C LEU A 505 6.78 -42.29 42.61
N ASN A 506 6.89 -41.74 43.83
CA ASN A 506 5.80 -41.07 44.54
C ASN A 506 5.69 -39.58 44.21
N GLY A 507 6.50 -39.06 43.29
CA GLY A 507 6.52 -37.65 42.93
C GLY A 507 7.25 -36.76 43.94
N GLN A 508 7.99 -37.33 44.90
CA GLN A 508 8.75 -36.56 45.90
C GLN A 508 10.16 -36.29 45.38
N ALA A 509 10.60 -35.03 45.44
CA ALA A 509 11.97 -34.66 45.15
C ALA A 509 12.91 -35.21 46.24
N VAL A 510 13.86 -36.04 45.84
CA VAL A 510 14.87 -36.66 46.72
C VAL A 510 16.22 -35.94 46.67
N ILE A 511 16.51 -35.28 45.54
CA ILE A 511 17.67 -34.39 45.37
C ILE A 511 17.20 -33.19 44.56
N SER A 512 17.53 -31.98 45.00
CA SER A 512 17.34 -30.75 44.22
C SER A 512 18.61 -29.91 44.26
N THR A 513 19.04 -29.41 43.11
CA THR A 513 20.23 -28.57 42.99
C THR A 513 20.02 -27.49 41.93
N LYS A 514 20.83 -26.43 41.99
CA LYS A 514 20.92 -25.42 40.94
C LYS A 514 22.36 -25.36 40.44
N GLY A 515 22.54 -25.54 39.13
CA GLY A 515 23.84 -25.54 38.47
C GLY A 515 23.92 -24.49 37.38
N ASN A 516 25.07 -23.82 37.25
CA ASN A 516 25.36 -22.85 36.19
C ASN A 516 26.58 -23.26 35.36
N SER A 517 26.89 -24.56 35.29
CA SER A 517 27.99 -25.13 34.52
C SER A 517 27.47 -25.92 33.32
N GLN A 518 28.32 -26.12 32.30
CA GLN A 518 28.01 -26.99 31.15
C GLN A 518 27.80 -28.45 31.57
N TYR A 519 28.46 -28.89 32.64
CA TYR A 519 28.30 -30.22 33.24
C TYR A 519 28.03 -30.09 34.73
N LEU A 520 26.97 -30.74 35.21
CA LEU A 520 26.61 -30.84 36.61
C LEU A 520 26.75 -32.30 37.06
N ASN A 521 27.56 -32.55 38.09
CA ASN A 521 27.70 -33.87 38.69
C ASN A 521 26.84 -33.94 39.95
N LEU A 522 25.93 -34.90 40.02
CA LEU A 522 25.11 -35.18 41.19
C LEU A 522 25.52 -36.49 41.86
N ASP A 523 25.74 -36.45 43.17
CA ASP A 523 25.99 -37.61 44.00
C ASP A 523 24.67 -38.34 44.28
N VAL A 524 24.57 -39.59 43.83
CA VAL A 524 23.38 -40.43 43.98
C VAL A 524 23.60 -41.63 44.89
N ARG A 525 24.75 -41.72 45.56
CA ARG A 525 25.11 -42.87 46.44
C ARG A 525 24.13 -43.09 47.58
N ASN A 526 23.46 -42.02 48.03
CA ASN A 526 22.49 -42.06 49.11
C ASN A 526 21.06 -42.39 48.65
N LEU A 527 20.81 -42.57 47.34
CA LEU A 527 19.51 -42.99 46.83
C LEU A 527 19.37 -44.51 46.91
N GLU A 528 18.19 -45.02 47.25
CA GLU A 528 17.94 -46.47 47.20
C GLU A 528 17.93 -46.98 45.74
N GLN A 529 18.28 -48.26 45.53
CA GLN A 529 18.20 -48.90 44.22
C GLN A 529 16.77 -48.82 43.67
N GLY A 530 16.59 -48.29 42.46
CA GLY A 530 15.26 -48.10 41.91
C GLY A 530 15.18 -47.20 40.68
N ASN A 531 13.95 -46.89 40.27
CA ASN A 531 13.66 -45.97 39.17
C ASN A 531 13.32 -44.59 39.74
N TYR A 532 13.91 -43.57 39.13
CA TYR A 532 13.70 -42.16 39.44
C TYR A 532 13.43 -41.39 38.15
N PHE A 533 12.99 -40.14 38.28
CA PHE A 533 12.88 -39.21 37.17
C PHE A 533 13.73 -37.97 37.47
N ILE A 534 14.49 -37.53 36.48
CA ILE A 534 15.21 -36.25 36.56
C ILE A 534 14.48 -35.20 35.75
N THR A 535 14.29 -34.02 36.33
CA THR A 535 13.64 -32.85 35.72
C THR A 535 14.54 -31.62 35.85
N GLY A 536 14.34 -30.62 34.98
CA GLY A 536 14.89 -29.29 35.20
C GLY A 536 14.44 -28.24 34.18
N GLY A 537 14.27 -26.99 34.62
CA GLY A 537 13.73 -25.91 33.78
C GLY A 537 12.45 -26.31 33.03
N ASP A 538 12.36 -25.96 31.75
CA ASP A 538 11.26 -26.34 30.84
C ASP A 538 11.48 -27.71 30.15
N MET A 539 12.40 -28.54 30.65
CA MET A 539 12.81 -29.79 30.00
C MET A 539 11.87 -30.95 30.37
N LYS A 540 11.69 -31.91 29.44
CA LYS A 540 10.93 -33.15 29.71
C LYS A 540 11.66 -34.02 30.73
N ALA A 541 10.89 -34.67 31.61
CA ALA A 541 11.42 -35.62 32.58
C ALA A 541 12.13 -36.80 31.89
N GLN A 542 13.31 -37.19 32.38
CA GLN A 542 14.04 -38.37 31.90
C GLN A 542 14.12 -39.44 32.99
N LYS A 543 13.96 -40.71 32.62
CA LYS A 543 14.07 -41.82 33.56
C LYS A 543 15.53 -42.04 33.97
N LEU A 544 15.78 -42.16 35.26
CA LEU A 544 17.05 -42.52 35.87
C LEU A 544 16.93 -43.87 36.59
N ILE A 545 17.91 -44.76 36.43
CA ILE A 545 17.98 -46.05 37.11
C ILE A 545 19.19 -46.02 38.04
N VAL A 546 18.95 -46.13 39.35
CA VAL A 546 20.02 -46.27 40.35
C VAL A 546 20.24 -47.76 40.60
N ALA A 547 21.46 -48.25 40.41
CA ALA A 547 21.87 -49.64 40.55
C ALA A 547 23.19 -49.72 41.33
N HIS A 548 23.08 -50.02 42.63
CA HIS A 548 24.21 -50.25 43.54
C HIS A 548 24.74 -51.68 43.49
#